data_AF-Q8IMI6-F1
#
_entry.id   AF-Q8IMI6-F1
#
_cell.length_a   1.000
_cell.length_b   1.000
_cell.length_c   1.000
_cell.angle_alpha   90.00
_cell.angle_beta   90.00
_cell.angle_gamma   90.00
#
_symmetry.space_group_name_H-M   'P 1'
#
loop_
_entity.id
_entity.type
_entity.pdbx_description
1 polymer ?
#
loop_
_entity_poly.entity_id
_entity_poly.type
_entity_poly.pdbx_seq_one_letter_code
_entity_poly.pdbx_strand_id
1 'polypeptide(L)'
;MLIGHHLRVDSGGNSGVGIEDEGNHGNDETRLFILSSLAQSQMSRVACILCEEPLLVFDRYPLVDGSFFLSPKQHSSGCIEVKYEGRTLYLTCVCMSCLDGTSSSRAINCRFCKEPWDGSSLVLGTMYAYDIFAAMPCCAERFKCNNCFKMLMHPQQRLSFYSDYSHGVTCPYCNTQDTHFVKPLTFCYAKTTATRLPTLA
;
A
#
# COMPACT_ATOMS: atom_id res chain seq x y z
N MET A 1 32.69 57.45 31.23
CA MET A 1 32.21 58.44 30.24
C MET A 1 31.08 57.75 29.47
N LEU A 2 29.91 57.55 30.08
CA LEU A 2 28.76 58.45 30.12
C LEU A 2 28.29 58.94 28.72
N ILE A 3 27.07 58.49 28.36
CA ILE A 3 25.94 59.08 27.59
C ILE A 3 26.15 59.44 26.09
N GLY A 4 25.24 59.16 25.15
CA GLY A 4 23.83 58.74 25.18
C GLY A 4 22.97 59.63 24.25
N HIS A 5 21.86 59.09 23.71
CA HIS A 5 20.72 59.71 22.96
C HIS A 5 20.82 59.82 21.42
N HIS A 6 19.80 59.50 20.59
CA HIS A 6 18.42 59.02 20.79
C HIS A 6 17.77 58.62 19.43
N LEU A 7 16.65 57.87 19.53
CA LEU A 7 15.50 57.73 18.59
C LEU A 7 15.43 56.60 17.52
N ARG A 8 14.44 55.73 17.81
CA ARG A 8 13.66 54.76 16.99
C ARG A 8 13.12 55.31 15.66
N VAL A 9 12.99 54.40 14.68
CA VAL A 9 11.76 54.19 13.87
C VAL A 9 11.65 52.69 13.52
N ASP A 10 10.51 52.08 13.85
CA ASP A 10 10.05 50.74 13.42
C ASP A 10 9.44 50.79 12.00
N SER A 11 9.55 49.70 11.23
CA SER A 11 8.65 49.17 10.15
C SER A 11 9.48 48.25 9.24
N GLY A 12 9.27 46.93 9.15
CA GLY A 12 8.04 46.25 8.70
C GLY A 12 8.21 45.86 7.22
N GLY A 13 8.46 44.57 6.92
CA GLY A 13 8.74 44.14 5.54
C GLY A 13 8.95 42.64 5.32
N ASN A 14 8.01 41.83 5.81
CA ASN A 14 7.58 40.51 5.30
C ASN A 14 8.61 39.68 4.49
N SER A 15 9.48 38.92 5.16
CA SER A 15 9.97 37.67 4.57
C SER A 15 8.80 36.69 4.59
N GLY A 16 8.03 36.65 3.52
CA GLY A 16 6.98 35.66 3.32
C GLY A 16 7.60 34.27 3.44
N VAL A 17 7.48 33.68 4.62
CA VAL A 17 7.48 32.23 4.77
C VAL A 17 6.26 31.80 3.97
N GLY A 18 6.48 31.30 2.77
CA GLY A 18 5.50 30.51 2.05
C GLY A 18 5.25 29.27 2.90
N ILE A 19 4.28 29.38 3.80
CA ILE A 19 3.69 28.24 4.47
C ILE A 19 2.92 27.55 3.36
N GLU A 20 3.56 26.60 2.69
CA GLU A 20 2.86 25.62 1.86
C GLU A 20 2.01 24.79 2.83
N ASP A 21 0.79 25.24 3.07
CA ASP A 21 -0.27 24.55 3.84
C ASP A 21 -0.85 23.35 3.05
N GLU A 22 0.01 22.66 2.30
CA GLU A 22 -0.30 21.45 1.54
C GLU A 22 -0.18 20.19 2.42
N GLY A 23 0.21 20.35 3.69
CA GLY A 23 0.46 19.25 4.62
C GLY A 23 -0.79 18.59 5.22
N ASN A 24 -1.96 19.24 5.15
CA ASN A 24 -3.20 18.72 5.76
C ASN A 24 -4.29 18.36 4.74
N HIS A 25 -4.35 19.04 3.59
CA HIS A 25 -5.44 18.89 2.62
C HIS A 25 -5.46 17.51 1.93
N GLY A 26 -4.32 17.02 1.44
CA GLY A 26 -4.26 15.73 0.72
C GLY A 26 -4.56 14.51 1.61
N ASN A 27 -4.31 14.62 2.91
CA ASN A 27 -4.65 13.58 3.87
C ASN A 27 -6.17 13.54 4.10
N ASP A 28 -6.82 14.69 4.22
CA ASP A 28 -8.28 14.73 4.36
C ASP A 28 -9.03 14.25 3.11
N GLU A 29 -8.55 14.55 1.90
CA GLU A 29 -9.13 14.01 0.66
C GLU A 29 -9.06 12.49 0.61
N THR A 30 -7.89 11.93 0.93
CA THR A 30 -7.69 10.47 0.99
C THR A 30 -8.61 9.83 2.03
N ARG A 31 -8.75 10.46 3.20
CA ARG A 31 -9.67 10.02 4.26
C ARG A 31 -11.10 9.98 3.78
N LEU A 32 -11.56 11.10 3.21
CA LEU A 32 -12.92 11.25 2.72
C LEU A 32 -13.21 10.26 1.59
N PHE A 33 -12.25 10.02 0.70
CA PHE A 33 -12.35 9.00 -0.35
C PHE A 33 -12.56 7.59 0.22
N ILE A 34 -11.74 7.17 1.20
CA ILE A 34 -11.84 5.85 1.83
C ILE A 34 -13.17 5.71 2.57
N LEU A 35 -13.51 6.67 3.44
CA LEU A 35 -14.73 6.62 4.25
C LEU A 35 -15.99 6.66 3.39
N SER A 36 -16.02 7.47 2.33
CA SER A 36 -17.17 7.52 1.41
C SER A 36 -17.32 6.23 0.61
N SER A 37 -16.22 5.59 0.20
CA SER A 37 -16.23 4.29 -0.51
C SER A 37 -16.76 3.16 0.40
N LEU A 38 -16.32 3.15 1.66
CA LEU A 38 -16.78 2.21 2.68
C LEU A 38 -18.26 2.41 3.03
N ALA A 39 -18.69 3.67 3.19
CA ALA A 39 -20.08 4.01 3.47
C ALA A 39 -21.03 3.61 2.32
N GLN A 40 -20.63 3.84 1.06
CA GLN A 40 -21.37 3.39 -0.12
C GLN A 40 -21.54 1.86 -0.14
N SER A 41 -20.52 1.14 0.35
CA SER A 41 -20.55 -0.33 0.46
C SER A 41 -21.19 -0.83 1.76
N GLN A 42 -21.68 0.06 2.64
CA GLN A 42 -22.24 -0.24 3.96
C GLN A 42 -21.28 -1.05 4.86
N MET A 43 -19.98 -0.75 4.78
CA MET A 43 -18.93 -1.45 5.51
C MET A 43 -18.35 -0.57 6.63
N SER A 44 -18.44 -1.03 7.87
CA SER A 44 -17.76 -0.43 9.04
C SER A 44 -16.51 -1.20 9.46
N ARG A 45 -16.23 -2.32 8.77
CA ARG A 45 -15.10 -3.20 8.99
C ARG A 45 -14.54 -3.64 7.65
N VAL A 46 -13.23 -3.86 7.62
CA VAL A 46 -12.52 -4.41 6.45
C VAL A 46 -11.70 -5.60 6.90
N ALA A 47 -11.55 -6.61 6.05
CA ALA A 47 -10.70 -7.77 6.37
C ALA A 47 -9.28 -7.54 5.87
N CYS A 48 -8.29 -7.91 6.68
CA CYS A 48 -6.91 -7.99 6.20
C CYS A 48 -6.82 -9.03 5.08
N ILE A 49 -6.24 -8.68 3.94
CA ILE A 49 -6.17 -9.58 2.76
C ILE A 49 -5.29 -10.81 2.99
N LEU A 50 -4.40 -10.79 3.99
CA LEU A 50 -3.49 -11.88 4.30
C LEU A 50 -4.05 -12.81 5.38
N CYS A 51 -4.47 -12.28 6.53
CA CYS A 51 -4.92 -13.09 7.66
C CYS A 51 -6.44 -13.16 7.81
N GLU A 52 -7.20 -12.42 6.99
CA GLU A 52 -8.68 -12.35 7.01
C GLU A 52 -9.27 -11.80 8.32
N GLU A 53 -8.42 -11.36 9.25
CA GLU A 53 -8.83 -10.72 10.50
C GLU A 53 -9.64 -9.44 10.20
N PRO A 54 -10.83 -9.29 10.80
CA PRO A 54 -11.65 -8.10 10.62
C PRO A 54 -11.07 -6.91 11.43
N LEU A 55 -10.82 -5.81 10.73
CA LEU A 55 -10.32 -4.55 11.28
C LEU A 55 -11.47 -3.54 11.40
N LEU A 56 -11.48 -2.79 12.49
CA LEU A 56 -12.36 -1.63 12.64
C LEU A 56 -11.89 -0.50 11.72
N VAL A 57 -12.85 0.24 11.17
CA VAL A 57 -12.58 1.49 10.45
C VAL A 57 -12.84 2.66 11.39
N PHE A 58 -11.83 3.49 11.61
CA PHE A 58 -11.91 4.71 12.41
C PHE A 58 -12.24 5.92 11.52
N ASP A 59 -12.84 6.95 12.10
CA ASP A 59 -13.19 8.22 11.43
C ASP A 59 -12.01 9.20 11.33
N ARG A 60 -10.95 8.93 12.10
CA ARG A 60 -9.69 9.69 12.15
C ARG A 60 -8.51 8.78 11.87
N TYR A 61 -7.39 9.39 11.48
CA TYR A 61 -6.16 8.66 11.25
C TYR A 61 -5.56 8.04 12.52
N PRO A 62 -4.96 6.84 12.43
CA PRO A 62 -5.01 5.92 11.27
C PRO A 62 -6.41 5.32 11.09
N LEU A 63 -6.90 5.20 9.85
CA LEU A 63 -8.26 4.70 9.61
C LEU A 63 -8.44 3.22 9.91
N VAL A 64 -7.35 2.47 9.96
CA VAL A 64 -7.30 1.05 10.35
C VAL A 64 -5.96 0.80 11.05
N ASP A 65 -5.89 -0.23 11.89
CA ASP A 65 -4.62 -0.73 12.44
C ASP A 65 -3.84 -1.50 11.36
N GLY A 66 -3.38 -0.77 10.33
CA GLY A 66 -2.80 -1.30 9.11
C GLY A 66 -2.65 -0.23 8.04
N SER A 67 -2.61 -0.65 6.78
CA SER A 67 -2.57 0.27 5.63
C SER A 67 -3.55 -0.17 4.55
N PHE A 68 -4.14 0.81 3.89
CA PHE A 68 -4.91 0.59 2.67
C PHE A 68 -4.00 0.63 1.45
N PHE A 69 -4.45 -0.02 0.38
CA PHE A 69 -3.87 0.16 -0.94
C PHE A 69 -4.90 -0.11 -2.03
N LEU A 70 -4.67 0.47 -3.21
CA LEU A 70 -5.47 0.26 -4.40
C LEU A 70 -4.75 -0.74 -5.31
N SER A 71 -5.45 -1.82 -5.66
CA SER A 71 -4.97 -2.79 -6.64
C SER A 71 -5.84 -2.78 -7.89
N PRO A 72 -5.28 -2.93 -9.11
CA PRO A 72 -6.09 -3.18 -10.30
C PRO A 72 -6.74 -4.58 -10.30
N LYS A 73 -6.33 -5.46 -9.37
CA LYS A 73 -6.86 -6.81 -9.24
C LYS A 73 -7.61 -6.98 -7.93
N GLN A 74 -8.77 -7.63 -8.00
CA GLN A 74 -9.50 -8.04 -6.81
C GLN A 74 -8.79 -9.26 -6.18
N HIS A 75 -8.12 -9.06 -5.04
CA HIS A 75 -7.44 -10.14 -4.32
C HIS A 75 -8.37 -10.99 -3.46
N SER A 76 -9.51 -10.43 -3.05
CA SER A 76 -10.56 -11.12 -2.30
C SER A 76 -11.92 -10.51 -2.64
N SER A 77 -12.98 -11.31 -2.53
CA SER A 77 -14.36 -10.85 -2.69
C SER A 77 -14.77 -9.76 -1.69
N GLY A 78 -14.03 -9.60 -0.58
CA GLY A 78 -14.23 -8.52 0.39
C GLY A 78 -13.58 -7.18 0.03
N CYS A 79 -12.80 -7.10 -1.06
CA CYS A 79 -12.25 -5.83 -1.53
C CYS A 79 -13.36 -4.97 -2.15
N ILE A 80 -13.29 -3.65 -1.95
CA ILE A 80 -14.29 -2.70 -2.43
C ILE A 80 -13.85 -2.16 -3.80
N GLU A 81 -14.70 -2.30 -4.81
CA GLU A 81 -14.49 -1.65 -6.10
C GLU A 81 -14.69 -0.14 -5.98
N VAL A 82 -13.71 0.63 -6.44
CA VAL A 82 -13.69 2.10 -6.37
C VAL A 82 -13.23 2.70 -7.70
N LYS A 83 -13.69 3.92 -7.99
CA LYS A 83 -13.15 4.72 -9.09
C LYS A 83 -12.13 5.72 -8.54
N TYR A 84 -10.88 5.59 -8.97
CA TYR A 84 -9.79 6.48 -8.57
C TYR A 84 -9.04 6.95 -9.82
N GLU A 85 -8.93 8.26 -10.00
CA GLU A 85 -8.31 8.88 -11.19
C GLU A 85 -8.83 8.32 -12.53
N GLY A 86 -10.13 8.07 -12.62
CA GLY A 86 -10.79 7.52 -13.82
C GLY A 86 -10.56 6.04 -14.07
N ARG A 87 -9.85 5.33 -13.17
CA ARG A 87 -9.62 3.88 -13.24
C ARG A 87 -10.48 3.15 -12.22
N THR A 88 -10.93 1.95 -12.59
CA THR A 88 -11.61 1.04 -11.65
C THR A 88 -10.54 0.22 -10.93
N LEU A 89 -10.46 0.35 -9.61
CA LEU A 89 -9.49 -0.30 -8.73
C LEU A 89 -10.20 -0.93 -7.54
N TYR A 90 -9.46 -1.72 -6.76
CA TYR A 90 -9.97 -2.40 -5.58
C TYR A 90 -9.27 -1.90 -4.33
N LEU A 91 -10.02 -1.23 -3.46
CA LEU A 91 -9.57 -0.81 -2.13
C LEU A 91 -9.39 -2.05 -1.24
N THR A 92 -8.15 -2.27 -0.83
CA THR A 92 -7.68 -3.46 -0.12
C THR A 92 -6.91 -3.05 1.14
N CYS A 93 -6.89 -3.89 2.16
CA CYS A 93 -6.25 -3.60 3.45
C CYS A 93 -5.29 -4.72 3.87
N VAL A 94 -4.17 -4.35 4.49
CA VAL A 94 -3.30 -5.25 5.26
C VAL A 94 -3.19 -4.73 6.69
N CYS A 95 -3.40 -5.60 7.68
CA CYS A 95 -3.23 -5.23 9.09
C CYS A 95 -1.76 -5.04 9.46
N MET A 96 -1.52 -4.26 10.52
CA MET A 96 -0.20 -3.97 11.08
C MET A 96 0.60 -5.26 11.35
N SER A 97 -0.02 -6.30 11.93
CA SER A 97 0.70 -7.55 12.23
C SER A 97 1.21 -8.29 11.00
N CYS A 98 0.54 -8.16 9.86
CA CYS A 98 1.00 -8.78 8.61
C CYS A 98 2.01 -7.89 7.87
N LEU A 99 1.93 -6.56 8.03
CA LEU A 99 2.90 -5.61 7.47
C LEU A 99 4.26 -5.72 8.18
N ASP A 100 4.26 -5.80 9.50
CA ASP A 100 5.49 -5.84 10.30
C ASP A 100 6.35 -7.08 9.99
N GLY A 101 5.72 -8.19 9.56
CA GLY A 101 6.44 -9.41 9.14
C GLY A 101 7.19 -10.14 10.26
N THR A 102 7.30 -9.55 11.45
CA THR A 102 8.00 -10.12 12.61
C THR A 102 7.21 -11.24 13.29
N SER A 103 5.89 -11.29 13.10
CA SER A 103 5.06 -12.33 13.69
C SER A 103 5.26 -13.67 12.99
N SER A 104 5.95 -14.60 13.67
CA SER A 104 6.14 -15.98 13.21
C SER A 104 4.82 -16.72 12.90
N SER A 105 3.71 -16.26 13.47
CA SER A 105 2.37 -16.84 13.27
C SER A 105 1.61 -16.31 12.05
N ARG A 106 2.06 -15.20 11.45
CA ARG A 106 1.38 -14.51 10.33
C ARG A 106 2.29 -14.25 9.14
N ALA A 107 3.49 -14.81 9.15
CA ALA A 107 4.45 -14.70 8.07
C ALA A 107 3.90 -15.32 6.78
N ILE A 108 4.15 -14.63 5.67
CA ILE A 108 3.90 -15.14 4.32
C ILE A 108 5.24 -15.25 3.59
N ASN A 109 5.41 -16.35 2.88
CA ASN A 109 6.63 -16.63 2.13
C ASN A 109 6.31 -16.81 0.67
N CYS A 110 7.20 -16.33 -0.20
CA CYS A 110 7.09 -16.56 -1.62
C CYS A 110 7.08 -18.08 -1.90
N ARG A 111 6.12 -18.56 -2.70
CA ARG A 111 6.02 -19.99 -3.04
C ARG A 111 7.22 -20.49 -3.84
N PHE A 112 7.90 -19.58 -4.55
CA PHE A 112 8.98 -19.90 -5.48
C PHE A 112 10.36 -19.78 -4.85
N CYS A 113 10.76 -18.59 -4.38
CA CYS A 113 12.08 -18.39 -3.77
C CYS A 113 12.12 -18.56 -2.25
N LYS A 114 10.96 -18.78 -1.59
CA LYS A 114 10.80 -18.90 -0.12
C LYS A 114 11.11 -17.64 0.68
N GLU A 115 11.58 -16.57 0.03
CA GLU A 115 11.79 -15.27 0.66
C GLU A 115 10.52 -14.83 1.42
N PRO A 116 10.64 -14.46 2.71
CA PRO A 116 9.55 -13.87 3.45
C PRO A 116 9.16 -12.54 2.78
N TRP A 117 7.87 -12.23 2.78
CA TRP A 117 7.43 -10.88 2.45
C TRP A 117 7.28 -10.10 3.75
N ASP A 118 7.96 -8.95 3.82
CA ASP A 118 7.74 -7.94 4.84
C ASP A 118 7.25 -6.64 4.18
N GLY A 119 6.34 -5.95 4.85
CA GLY A 119 5.85 -4.64 4.48
C GLY A 119 6.42 -3.55 5.39
N SER A 120 7.57 -3.80 6.03
CA SER A 120 8.12 -2.93 7.09
C SER A 120 8.53 -1.54 6.57
N SER A 121 8.79 -1.44 5.26
CA SER A 121 9.06 -0.18 4.56
C SER A 121 7.80 0.67 4.30
N LEU A 122 6.60 0.14 4.54
CA LEU A 122 5.34 0.84 4.35
C LEU A 122 4.97 1.62 5.61
N VAL A 123 4.50 2.84 5.40
CA VAL A 123 3.93 3.71 6.43
C VAL A 123 2.54 3.16 6.79
N LEU A 124 2.29 3.08 8.10
CA LEU A 124 1.01 2.66 8.65
C LEU A 124 -0.01 3.81 8.60
N GLY A 125 -1.28 3.46 8.50
CA GLY A 125 -2.38 4.44 8.56
C GLY A 125 -2.58 5.26 7.28
N THR A 126 -1.86 4.95 6.20
CA THR A 126 -2.01 5.61 4.90
C THR A 126 -2.72 4.71 3.88
N MET A 127 -2.93 5.26 2.68
CA MET A 127 -3.36 4.52 1.50
C MET A 127 -2.34 4.65 0.38
N TYR A 128 -1.94 3.53 -0.21
CA TYR A 128 -1.10 3.50 -1.40
C TYR A 128 -1.96 3.38 -2.67
N ALA A 129 -1.72 4.23 -3.66
CA ALA A 129 -2.40 4.16 -4.96
C ALA A 129 -1.82 3.09 -5.91
N TYR A 130 -1.25 2.01 -5.36
CA TYR A 130 -0.64 0.91 -6.11
C TYR A 130 -0.67 -0.40 -5.32
N ASP A 131 -0.52 -1.52 -6.02
CA ASP A 131 -0.45 -2.85 -5.43
C ASP A 131 0.90 -3.05 -4.71
N ILE A 132 0.86 -3.06 -3.39
CA ILE A 132 2.06 -3.15 -2.54
C ILE A 132 2.80 -4.49 -2.68
N PHE A 133 2.12 -5.57 -3.07
CA PHE A 133 2.75 -6.87 -3.30
C PHE A 133 3.47 -6.92 -4.65
N ALA A 134 2.90 -6.27 -5.67
CA ALA A 134 3.54 -6.14 -6.98
C ALA A 134 4.79 -5.25 -6.91
N ALA A 135 4.74 -4.17 -6.11
CA ALA A 135 5.82 -3.22 -5.90
C ALA A 135 7.06 -3.81 -5.19
N MET A 136 6.93 -4.96 -4.52
CA MET A 136 8.00 -5.63 -3.79
C MET A 136 8.29 -7.04 -4.36
N PRO A 137 8.80 -7.15 -5.60
CA PRO A 137 9.07 -8.44 -6.23
C PRO A 137 10.35 -9.10 -5.68
N CYS A 138 10.24 -10.34 -5.21
CA CYS A 138 11.37 -11.08 -4.64
C CYS A 138 12.09 -12.03 -5.63
N CYS A 139 11.49 -12.39 -6.77
CA CYS A 139 12.09 -13.34 -7.72
C CYS A 139 11.54 -13.20 -9.16
N ALA A 140 12.17 -13.89 -10.11
CA ALA A 140 11.82 -13.86 -11.54
C ALA A 140 10.36 -14.24 -11.85
N GLU A 141 9.74 -15.09 -11.03
CA GLU A 141 8.34 -15.49 -11.19
C GLU A 141 7.37 -14.31 -11.09
N ARG A 142 7.77 -13.25 -10.37
CA ARG A 142 6.99 -12.01 -10.24
C ARG A 142 6.95 -11.19 -11.54
N PHE A 143 7.91 -11.41 -12.45
CA PHE A 143 8.08 -10.65 -13.69
C PHE A 143 7.60 -11.37 -14.95
N LYS A 144 6.98 -12.54 -14.82
CA LYS A 144 6.46 -13.30 -15.97
C LYS A 144 5.14 -12.73 -16.47
N CYS A 145 4.84 -12.90 -17.76
CA CYS A 145 3.52 -12.62 -18.31
C CYS A 145 2.44 -13.52 -17.64
N ASN A 146 1.24 -12.97 -17.42
CA ASN A 146 0.10 -13.74 -16.90
C ASN A 146 -0.46 -14.78 -17.89
N ASN A 147 -0.19 -14.61 -19.19
CA ASN A 147 -0.71 -15.48 -20.25
C ASN A 147 0.32 -16.52 -20.73
N CYS A 148 1.47 -16.05 -21.25
CA CYS A 148 2.47 -16.94 -21.85
C CYS A 148 3.62 -17.33 -20.93
N PHE A 149 3.63 -16.84 -19.68
CA PHE A 149 4.65 -17.09 -18.66
C PHE A 149 6.11 -16.73 -19.04
N LYS A 150 6.33 -16.06 -20.18
CA LYS A 150 7.65 -15.53 -20.55
C LYS A 150 8.00 -14.31 -19.69
N MET A 151 9.28 -14.18 -19.37
CA MET A 151 9.81 -13.11 -18.51
C MET A 151 9.78 -11.75 -19.23
N LEU A 152 9.08 -10.78 -18.64
CA LEU A 152 8.92 -9.42 -19.19
C LEU A 152 10.03 -8.47 -18.76
N MET A 153 10.63 -8.73 -17.60
CA MET A 153 11.65 -7.87 -16.99
C MET A 153 12.63 -8.75 -16.24
N HIS A 154 13.92 -8.40 -16.30
CA HIS A 154 14.96 -9.14 -15.60
C HIS A 154 14.95 -8.77 -14.10
N PRO A 155 15.18 -9.70 -13.15
CA PRO A 155 15.10 -9.41 -11.71
C PRO A 155 16.08 -8.34 -11.17
N GLN A 156 17.08 -7.93 -11.94
CA GLN A 156 18.03 -6.87 -11.63
C GLN A 156 17.51 -5.51 -12.08
N GLN A 157 16.57 -5.49 -13.03
CA GLN A 157 15.88 -4.29 -13.44
C GLN A 157 14.83 -3.95 -12.36
N ARG A 158 14.74 -2.67 -12.04
CA ARG A 158 13.72 -2.11 -11.14
C ARG A 158 13.06 -0.97 -11.89
N LEU A 159 11.75 -0.88 -11.77
CA LEU A 159 11.02 0.31 -12.20
C LEU A 159 11.35 1.47 -11.27
N SER A 160 11.37 2.68 -11.82
CA SER A 160 11.68 3.89 -11.07
C SER A 160 10.62 4.22 -10.02
N PHE A 161 9.37 3.84 -10.26
CA PHE A 161 8.25 4.10 -9.36
C PHE A 161 7.55 2.81 -8.96
N TYR A 162 7.15 2.68 -7.69
CA TYR A 162 6.40 1.53 -7.20
C TYR A 162 5.02 1.39 -7.88
N SER A 163 4.41 2.50 -8.29
CA SER A 163 3.14 2.52 -9.02
C SER A 163 3.22 1.85 -10.39
N ASP A 164 4.38 1.87 -11.05
CA ASP A 164 4.55 1.25 -12.37
C ASP A 164 4.37 -0.27 -12.35
N TYR A 165 4.59 -0.91 -11.20
CA TYR A 165 4.32 -2.34 -11.04
C TYR A 165 2.82 -2.67 -11.13
N SER A 166 1.94 -1.68 -10.96
CA SER A 166 0.48 -1.85 -11.04
C SER A 166 -0.09 -1.45 -12.38
N HIS A 167 0.73 -0.93 -13.30
CA HIS A 167 0.27 -0.51 -14.62
C HIS A 167 0.06 -1.68 -15.58
N GLY A 168 -0.93 -1.52 -16.47
CA GLY A 168 -1.15 -2.44 -17.57
C GLY A 168 -0.08 -2.25 -18.65
N VAL A 169 0.57 -3.32 -19.06
CA VAL A 169 1.58 -3.30 -20.13
C VAL A 169 1.30 -4.41 -21.13
N THR A 170 1.75 -4.21 -22.37
CA THR A 170 1.60 -5.22 -23.43
C THR A 170 2.76 -6.21 -23.39
N CYS A 171 2.46 -7.50 -23.31
CA CYS A 171 3.48 -8.54 -23.40
C CYS A 171 4.12 -8.57 -24.79
N PRO A 172 5.46 -8.42 -24.92
CA PRO A 172 6.13 -8.41 -26.23
C PRO A 172 6.20 -9.79 -26.90
N TYR A 173 5.82 -10.85 -26.20
CA TYR A 173 5.88 -12.22 -26.72
C TYR A 173 4.53 -12.79 -27.15
N CYS A 174 3.42 -12.32 -26.57
CA CYS A 174 2.08 -12.84 -26.86
C CYS A 174 1.03 -11.75 -27.07
N ASN A 175 1.42 -10.47 -27.02
CA ASN A 175 0.57 -9.28 -27.23
C ASN A 175 -0.61 -9.11 -26.26
N THR A 176 -0.74 -9.95 -25.23
CA THR A 176 -1.71 -9.73 -24.15
C THR A 176 -1.39 -8.43 -23.43
N GLN A 177 -2.38 -7.55 -23.30
CA GLN A 177 -2.32 -6.34 -22.47
C GLN A 177 -2.97 -6.64 -21.11
N ASP A 178 -2.20 -6.51 -20.03
CA ASP A 178 -2.66 -6.85 -18.67
C ASP A 178 -1.71 -6.26 -17.60
N THR A 179 -2.14 -6.22 -16.34
CA THR A 179 -1.31 -5.83 -15.18
C THR A 179 -0.43 -7.01 -14.77
N HIS A 180 0.59 -7.28 -15.57
CA HIS A 180 1.34 -8.53 -15.47
C HIS A 180 2.08 -8.74 -14.15
N PHE A 181 2.48 -7.68 -13.43
CA PHE A 181 3.21 -7.83 -12.16
C PHE A 181 2.28 -7.98 -10.96
N VAL A 182 0.98 -7.71 -11.12
CA VAL A 182 -0.06 -7.93 -10.10
C VAL A 182 -0.55 -9.37 -10.17
N LYS A 183 0.11 -10.26 -9.42
CA LYS A 183 -0.25 -11.69 -9.36
C LYS A 183 -1.29 -11.97 -8.27
N PRO A 184 -2.13 -13.02 -8.42
CA PRO A 184 -2.93 -13.52 -7.31
C PRO A 184 -2.05 -13.83 -6.09
N LEU A 185 -2.47 -13.39 -4.90
CA LEU A 185 -1.69 -13.63 -3.67
C LEU A 185 -1.53 -15.12 -3.38
N THR A 186 -2.58 -15.92 -3.60
CA THR A 186 -2.55 -17.38 -3.44
C THR A 186 -1.59 -18.08 -4.40
N PHE A 187 -1.31 -17.48 -5.56
CA PHE A 187 -0.32 -17.99 -6.50
C PHE A 187 1.11 -17.68 -6.05
N CYS A 188 1.34 -16.53 -5.40
CA CYS A 188 2.69 -16.09 -5.06
C CYS A 188 3.12 -16.36 -3.64
N TYR A 189 2.19 -16.44 -2.69
CA TYR A 189 2.49 -16.55 -1.27
C TYR A 189 1.82 -17.78 -0.65
N ALA A 190 2.55 -18.41 0.27
CA ALA A 190 2.02 -19.40 1.19
C ALA A 190 2.00 -18.80 2.59
N LYS A 191 0.91 -19.04 3.34
CA LYS A 191 0.79 -18.65 4.75
C LYS A 191 1.57 -19.67 5.58
N THR A 192 2.47 -19.21 6.44
CA THR A 192 3.14 -20.07 7.41
C THR A 192 2.27 -20.11 8.66
N THR A 193 1.36 -21.08 8.74
CA THR A 193 0.63 -21.32 9.99
C THR A 193 1.55 -22.08 10.94
N ALA A 194 2.19 -21.38 11.88
CA ALA A 194 2.80 -22.06 13.01
C ALA A 194 1.67 -22.74 13.81
N THR A 195 1.50 -24.05 13.62
CA THR A 195 0.61 -24.86 14.43
C THR A 195 1.08 -24.71 15.88
N ARG A 196 0.26 -24.13 16.75
CA ARG A 196 0.53 -24.18 18.19
C ARG A 196 0.63 -25.68 18.53
N LEU A 197 1.82 -26.13 18.92
CA LEU A 197 1.93 -27.40 19.63
C LEU A 197 1.00 -27.29 20.86
N PRO A 198 0.10 -28.27 21.10
CA PRO A 198 -0.66 -28.27 22.33
C PRO A 198 0.32 -28.35 23.49
N THR A 199 0.25 -27.37 24.39
CA THR A 199 0.93 -27.41 25.68
C THR A 199 0.46 -28.69 26.38
N LEU A 200 1.32 -29.70 26.46
CA LEU A 200 1.09 -30.87 27.28
C LEU A 200 1.04 -30.40 28.74
N ALA A 201 -0.09 -30.67 29.39
CA ALA A 201 -0.34 -30.45 30.81
C ALA A 201 0.49 -31.40 31.68
#